data_AF-A0A2N3RFU2-F1
#
_entry.id   AF-A0A2N3RFU2-F1
#
_cell.length_a   1.000
_cell.length_b   1.000
_cell.length_c   1.000
_cell.angle_alpha   90.00
_cell.angle_beta   90.00
_cell.angle_gamma   90.00
#
_symmetry.space_group_name_H-M   'P 1'
#
loop_
_entity.id
_entity.type
_entity.pdbx_description
1 polymer ?
#
loop_
_entity_poly.entity_id
_entity_poly.type
_entity_poly.pdbx_seq_one_letter_code
_entity_poly.pdbx_strand_id
1 'polypeptide(L)'
;MDSSLWNLLHDGSIERVDGSVPGDVSLLVSIGYLRNRFPGEGTGFVVLLSGCTHFTFHPYDEPVLSDLAAIAALEPEILSAKAGDPLEICCVMGTLSVRYKSCALSLDNGPPVALSELDAASEAYWREWSERSRAAPNNSFKPKPLRGSA
;
A
#
# COMPACT_ATOMS: atom_id res chain seq x y z
N MET A 1 -17.11 -0.19 -5.70
CA MET A 1 -16.27 -0.78 -4.64
C MET A 1 -15.53 0.32 -3.93
N ASP A 2 -15.40 0.24 -2.61
CA ASP A 2 -14.76 1.26 -1.77
C ASP A 2 -13.23 1.21 -1.88
N SER A 3 -12.57 2.37 -1.85
CA SER A 3 -11.11 2.50 -1.97
C SER A 3 -10.38 2.77 -0.66
N SER A 4 -11.09 2.87 0.48
CA SER A 4 -10.54 3.36 1.75
C SER A 4 -9.43 2.48 2.29
N LEU A 5 -9.63 1.15 2.28
CA LEU A 5 -8.60 0.18 2.69
C LEU A 5 -7.29 0.36 1.90
N TRP A 6 -7.41 0.44 0.58
CA TRP A 6 -6.24 0.48 -0.30
C TRP A 6 -5.51 1.81 -0.22
N ASN A 7 -6.22 2.91 0.03
CA ASN A 7 -5.59 4.21 0.32
C ASN A 7 -4.86 4.23 1.67
N LEU A 8 -5.29 3.43 2.66
CA LEU A 8 -4.55 3.28 3.92
C LEU A 8 -3.29 2.41 3.77
N LEU A 9 -3.27 1.54 2.76
CA LEU A 9 -2.13 0.68 2.42
C LEU A 9 -1.19 1.30 1.36
N HIS A 10 -1.26 2.62 1.13
CA HIS A 10 -0.28 3.31 0.28
C HIS A 10 1.15 3.09 0.82
N ASP A 11 2.12 3.14 -0.08
CA ASP A 11 3.54 2.79 0.15
C ASP A 11 3.76 1.31 0.54
N GLY A 12 2.70 0.49 0.53
CA GLY A 12 2.78 -0.95 0.74
C GLY A 12 3.02 -1.71 -0.56
N SER A 13 3.83 -2.77 -0.51
CA SER A 13 4.14 -3.64 -1.67
C SER A 13 3.36 -4.95 -1.60
N ILE A 14 2.72 -5.36 -2.69
CA ILE A 14 2.01 -6.63 -2.80
C ILE A 14 3.02 -7.74 -3.10
N GLU A 15 3.53 -8.40 -2.06
CA GLU A 15 4.62 -9.41 -2.17
C GLU A 15 4.12 -10.83 -2.44
N ARG A 16 2.85 -11.11 -2.11
CA ARG A 16 2.26 -12.44 -2.33
C ARG A 16 0.81 -12.31 -2.76
N VAL A 17 0.41 -13.13 -3.73
CA VAL A 17 -0.98 -13.24 -4.18
C VAL A 17 -1.30 -14.73 -4.36
N ASP A 18 -2.19 -15.25 -3.51
CA ASP A 18 -2.61 -16.65 -3.49
C ASP A 18 -4.11 -16.79 -3.74
N GLY A 19 -4.55 -17.95 -4.21
CA GLY A 19 -5.98 -18.28 -4.37
C GLY A 19 -6.40 -18.49 -5.81
N SER A 20 -7.63 -18.11 -6.14
CA SER A 20 -8.18 -18.31 -7.50
C SER A 20 -9.17 -17.22 -7.91
N VAL A 21 -9.26 -16.98 -9.22
CA VAL A 21 -10.25 -16.09 -9.83
C VAL A 21 -11.01 -16.86 -10.92
N PRO A 22 -12.33 -17.06 -10.81
CA PRO A 22 -13.17 -16.66 -9.67
C PRO A 22 -12.85 -17.45 -8.40
N GLY A 23 -13.06 -16.85 -7.23
CA GLY A 23 -12.79 -17.47 -5.94
C GLY A 23 -12.35 -16.48 -4.88
N ASP A 24 -11.63 -16.96 -3.87
CA ASP A 24 -11.05 -16.10 -2.85
C ASP A 24 -9.58 -15.85 -3.19
N VAL A 25 -9.13 -14.61 -3.03
CA VAL A 25 -7.74 -14.19 -3.28
C VAL A 25 -7.18 -13.58 -1.99
N SER A 26 -6.01 -14.03 -1.58
CA SER A 26 -5.27 -13.51 -0.43
C SER A 26 -4.04 -12.76 -0.91
N LEU A 27 -3.85 -11.54 -0.42
CA LEU A 27 -2.68 -10.72 -0.70
C LEU A 27 -1.88 -10.50 0.58
N LEU A 28 -0.55 -10.65 0.52
CA LEU A 28 0.36 -10.10 1.53
C LEU A 28 0.82 -8.72 1.07
N VAL A 29 0.47 -7.69 1.84
CA VAL A 29 0.91 -6.31 1.62
C VAL A 29 1.95 -5.95 2.67
N SER A 30 3.20 -5.85 2.26
CA SER A 30 4.35 -5.49 3.10
C SER A 30 4.44 -3.99 3.27
N ILE A 31 4.42 -3.51 4.51
CA ILE A 31 4.38 -2.08 4.87
C ILE A 31 4.92 -1.87 6.29
N GLY A 32 6.24 -1.97 6.41
CA GLY A 32 6.90 -2.07 7.72
C GLY A 32 6.60 -0.92 8.69
N TYR A 33 6.54 0.32 8.22
CA TYR A 33 6.31 1.48 9.10
C TYR A 33 4.93 1.43 9.79
N LEU A 34 3.92 0.93 9.08
CA LEU A 34 2.58 0.78 9.61
C LEU A 34 2.46 -0.49 10.43
N ARG A 35 3.05 -1.60 9.94
CA ARG A 35 3.07 -2.88 10.67
C ARG A 35 3.74 -2.77 12.05
N ASN A 36 4.77 -1.94 12.19
CA ASN A 36 5.46 -1.67 13.47
C ASN A 36 4.59 -0.97 14.52
N ARG A 37 3.37 -0.51 14.16
CA ARG A 37 2.39 0.04 15.10
C ARG A 37 1.51 -1.02 15.75
N PHE A 38 1.59 -2.27 15.29
CA PHE A 38 0.79 -3.39 15.77
C PHE A 38 1.65 -4.37 16.58
N PRO A 39 1.07 -5.05 17.58
CA PRO A 39 1.80 -5.98 18.42
C PRO A 39 2.30 -7.21 17.66
N GLY A 40 3.41 -7.78 18.13
CA GLY A 40 4.04 -8.98 17.58
C GLY A 40 4.87 -8.72 16.32
N GLU A 41 5.78 -9.65 16.02
CA GLU A 41 6.64 -9.61 14.83
C GLU A 41 5.84 -9.77 13.53
N GLY A 42 6.31 -9.14 12.46
CA GLY A 42 5.72 -9.20 11.12
C GLY A 42 6.23 -8.08 10.22
N THR A 43 5.92 -8.17 8.93
CA THR A 43 6.32 -7.21 7.89
C THR A 43 5.14 -6.51 7.23
N GLY A 44 3.92 -7.05 7.36
CA GLY A 44 2.77 -6.53 6.65
C GLY A 44 1.41 -7.02 7.11
N PHE A 45 0.44 -6.89 6.22
CA PHE A 45 -0.95 -7.28 6.44
C PHE A 45 -1.41 -8.26 5.38
N VAL A 46 -2.26 -9.19 5.77
CA VAL A 46 -2.97 -10.07 4.85
C VAL A 46 -4.33 -9.46 4.55
N VAL A 47 -4.58 -9.20 3.26
CA VAL A 47 -5.87 -8.78 2.71
C VAL A 47 -6.54 -9.99 2.07
N LEU A 48 -7.68 -10.43 2.59
CA LEU A 48 -8.49 -11.49 2.00
C LEU A 48 -9.63 -10.87 1.19
N LEU A 49 -9.65 -11.10 -0.11
CA LEU A 49 -10.71 -10.70 -1.03
C LEU A 49 -11.63 -11.90 -1.31
N SER A 50 -12.81 -11.91 -0.69
CA SER A 50 -13.77 -13.00 -0.86
C SER A 50 -14.65 -12.79 -2.09
N GLY A 51 -14.89 -13.88 -2.83
CA GLY A 51 -15.72 -13.84 -4.05
C GLY A 51 -15.14 -12.90 -5.11
N CYS A 52 -13.82 -12.89 -5.25
CA CYS A 52 -13.11 -12.24 -6.35
C CYS A 52 -13.57 -12.82 -7.69
N THR A 53 -13.89 -11.92 -8.63
CA THR A 53 -14.34 -12.25 -10.00
C THR A 53 -13.51 -11.56 -11.07
N HIS A 54 -12.64 -10.63 -10.66
CA HIS A 54 -11.71 -9.92 -11.54
C HIS A 54 -10.46 -9.56 -10.76
N PHE A 55 -9.30 -9.86 -11.31
CA PHE A 55 -8.00 -9.52 -10.77
C PHE A 55 -7.01 -9.47 -11.93
N THR A 56 -6.72 -8.28 -12.45
CA THR A 56 -5.78 -8.09 -13.55
C THR A 56 -4.86 -6.93 -13.27
N PHE A 57 -3.58 -7.11 -13.55
CA PHE A 57 -2.59 -6.04 -13.46
C PHE A 57 -2.32 -5.49 -14.86
N HIS A 58 -2.32 -4.16 -14.98
CA HIS A 58 -2.05 -3.43 -16.20
C HIS A 58 -0.73 -2.66 -16.02
N PRO A 59 0.43 -3.28 -16.30
CA PRO A 59 1.68 -2.55 -16.38
C PRO A 59 1.59 -1.43 -17.42
N TYR A 60 2.39 -0.37 -17.27
CA TYR A 60 2.35 0.74 -18.23
C TYR A 60 2.91 0.37 -19.61
N ASP A 61 4.01 -0.39 -19.64
CA ASP A 61 4.76 -0.69 -20.86
C ASP A 61 4.77 -2.19 -21.22
N GLU A 62 4.02 -3.02 -20.47
CA GLU A 62 3.97 -4.46 -20.66
C GLU A 62 2.52 -4.97 -20.86
N PRO A 63 2.34 -6.19 -21.39
CA PRO A 63 1.02 -6.79 -21.52
C PRO A 63 0.28 -6.94 -20.17
N VAL A 64 -1.04 -6.94 -20.24
CA VAL A 64 -1.91 -7.19 -19.09
C VAL A 64 -1.65 -8.58 -18.52
N LEU A 65 -1.49 -8.65 -17.19
CA LEU A 65 -1.30 -9.89 -16.45
C LEU A 65 -2.59 -10.29 -15.75
N SER A 66 -2.95 -11.57 -15.84
CA SER A 66 -4.05 -12.19 -15.09
C SER A 66 -3.59 -13.39 -14.26
N ASP A 67 -2.33 -13.79 -14.38
CA ASP A 67 -1.73 -14.84 -13.56
C ASP A 67 -1.29 -14.25 -12.20
N LEU A 68 -1.79 -14.82 -11.10
CA LEU A 68 -1.57 -14.27 -9.76
C LEU A 68 -0.09 -14.31 -9.35
N ALA A 69 0.62 -15.38 -9.72
CA ALA A 69 2.03 -15.53 -9.40
C ALA A 69 2.90 -14.54 -10.20
N ALA A 70 2.58 -14.32 -11.49
CA ALA A 70 3.23 -13.31 -12.30
C ALA A 70 3.00 -11.89 -11.76
N ILE A 71 1.79 -11.59 -11.29
CA ILE A 71 1.49 -10.29 -10.65
C ILE A 71 2.29 -10.13 -9.34
N ALA A 72 2.34 -11.16 -8.50
CA ALA A 72 3.10 -11.13 -7.25
C ALA A 72 4.61 -10.94 -7.48
N ALA A 73 5.17 -11.55 -8.52
CA ALA A 73 6.59 -11.43 -8.86
C ALA A 73 7.03 -10.01 -9.25
N LEU A 74 6.09 -9.12 -9.57
CA LEU A 74 6.37 -7.71 -9.82
C LEU A 74 6.46 -6.87 -8.54
N GLU A 75 6.03 -7.42 -7.40
CA GLU A 75 5.89 -6.72 -6.12
C GLU A 75 5.25 -5.33 -6.25
N PRO A 76 4.01 -5.19 -6.81
CA PRO A 76 3.44 -3.87 -7.08
C PRO A 76 3.32 -3.01 -5.81
N GLU A 77 3.99 -1.87 -5.82
CA GLU A 77 3.92 -0.86 -4.76
C GLU A 77 2.70 0.04 -4.95
N ILE A 78 1.83 0.11 -3.94
CA ILE A 78 0.55 0.83 -3.95
C ILE A 78 0.78 2.33 -3.75
N LEU A 79 0.22 3.15 -4.63
CA LEU A 79 0.25 4.61 -4.51
C LEU A 79 -1.09 5.19 -4.06
N SER A 80 -2.19 4.65 -4.60
CA SER A 80 -3.54 5.10 -4.29
C SER A 80 -4.58 4.12 -4.83
N ALA A 81 -5.84 4.31 -4.47
CA ALA A 81 -6.95 3.61 -5.06
C ALA A 81 -8.13 4.53 -5.36
N LYS A 82 -8.78 4.26 -6.49
CA LYS A 82 -9.95 4.97 -6.99
C LYS A 82 -11.16 4.06 -6.93
N ALA A 83 -12.16 4.50 -6.18
CA ALA A 83 -13.43 3.79 -6.07
C ALA A 83 -14.08 3.63 -7.45
N GLY A 84 -14.62 2.44 -7.72
CA GLY A 84 -15.16 2.09 -9.03
C GLY A 84 -15.71 0.67 -9.08
N ASP A 85 -16.11 0.23 -10.26
CA ASP A 85 -16.41 -1.17 -10.55
C ASP A 85 -15.90 -1.53 -11.97
N PRO A 86 -14.70 -2.13 -12.10
CA PRO A 86 -13.83 -2.62 -11.02
C PRO A 86 -13.18 -1.49 -10.19
N LEU A 87 -12.71 -1.83 -8.99
CA LEU A 87 -11.83 -0.97 -8.21
C LEU A 87 -10.47 -0.85 -8.92
N GLU A 88 -9.94 0.37 -9.02
CA GLU A 88 -8.61 0.63 -9.59
C GLU A 88 -7.63 0.97 -8.47
N ILE A 89 -6.56 0.18 -8.33
CA ILE A 89 -5.45 0.42 -7.39
C ILE A 89 -4.25 0.84 -8.23
N CYS A 90 -3.90 2.12 -8.15
CA CYS A 90 -2.75 2.69 -8.84
C CYS A 90 -1.47 2.27 -8.11
N CYS A 91 -0.55 1.66 -8.85
CA CYS A 91 0.74 1.22 -8.36
C CYS A 91 1.87 1.97 -9.10
N VAL A 92 3.11 1.89 -8.60
CA VAL A 92 4.27 2.57 -9.23
C VAL A 92 4.47 2.18 -10.70
N MET A 93 4.26 0.90 -11.03
CA MET A 93 4.55 0.35 -12.36
C MET A 93 3.31 0.00 -13.20
N GLY A 94 2.11 0.34 -12.72
CA GLY A 94 0.87 -0.01 -13.41
C GLY A 94 -0.37 0.16 -12.54
N THR A 95 -1.49 -0.40 -13.00
CA THR A 95 -2.77 -0.37 -12.28
C THR A 95 -3.28 -1.78 -12.05
N LEU A 96 -3.58 -2.12 -10.79
CA LEU A 96 -4.28 -3.35 -10.43
C LEU A 96 -5.79 -3.11 -10.46
N SER A 97 -6.51 -3.86 -11.28
CA SER A 97 -7.97 -3.79 -11.41
C SER A 97 -8.61 -4.99 -10.73
N VAL A 98 -9.50 -4.76 -9.76
CA VAL A 98 -10.10 -5.83 -8.94
C VAL A 98 -11.61 -5.72 -8.78
N ARG A 99 -12.27 -6.89 -8.73
CA ARG A 99 -13.69 -7.02 -8.35
C ARG A 99 -13.85 -8.17 -7.36
N TYR A 100 -14.43 -7.91 -6.20
CA TYR A 100 -14.68 -8.87 -5.12
C TYR A 100 -15.98 -8.53 -4.37
N LYS A 101 -16.47 -9.43 -3.50
CA LYS A 101 -17.70 -9.20 -2.72
C LYS A 101 -17.44 -8.50 -1.40
N SER A 102 -16.42 -8.96 -0.68
CA SER A 102 -16.01 -8.42 0.62
C SER A 102 -14.50 -8.52 0.77
N CYS A 103 -13.93 -7.69 1.64
CA CYS A 103 -12.54 -7.77 2.03
C CYS A 103 -12.41 -7.87 3.55
N ALA A 104 -11.42 -8.60 4.02
CA ALA A 104 -11.01 -8.66 5.42
C ALA A 104 -9.51 -8.38 5.54
N LEU A 105 -9.11 -7.76 6.64
CA LEU A 105 -7.73 -7.42 6.93
C LEU A 105 -7.29 -8.15 8.20
N SER A 106 -6.06 -8.65 8.18
CA SER A 106 -5.41 -9.26 9.34
C SER A 106 -3.92 -8.93 9.34
N LEU A 107 -3.29 -9.01 10.50
CA LEU A 107 -1.84 -9.06 10.57
C LEU A 107 -1.34 -10.32 9.88
N ASP A 108 -0.15 -10.25 9.31
CA ASP A 108 0.57 -11.40 8.74
C ASP A 108 0.82 -12.55 9.72
N ASN A 109 0.76 -12.27 11.03
CA ASN A 109 0.82 -13.28 12.10
C ASN A 109 -0.56 -13.78 12.58
N GLY A 110 -1.67 -13.35 11.95
CA GLY A 110 -2.99 -13.95 12.09
C GLY A 110 -4.14 -13.10 12.68
N PRO A 111 -3.94 -12.26 13.72
CA PRO A 111 -5.01 -11.47 14.31
C PRO A 111 -5.72 -10.56 13.29
N PRO A 112 -7.06 -10.48 13.31
CA PRO A 112 -7.80 -9.56 12.45
C PRO A 112 -7.52 -8.11 12.84
N VAL A 113 -7.60 -7.21 11.87
CA VAL A 113 -7.42 -5.76 12.04
C VAL A 113 -8.64 -5.04 11.49
N ALA A 114 -9.28 -4.20 12.30
CA ALA A 114 -10.35 -3.34 11.84
C ALA A 114 -9.79 -2.18 11.02
N LEU A 115 -10.55 -1.72 10.02
CA LEU A 115 -10.15 -0.58 9.17
C LEU A 115 -9.86 0.68 10.01
N SER A 116 -10.64 0.90 11.07
CA SER A 116 -10.45 2.03 12.00
C SER A 116 -9.15 1.94 12.81
N GLU A 117 -8.66 0.74 13.09
CA GLU A 117 -7.38 0.54 13.80
C GLU A 117 -6.21 0.86 12.86
N LEU A 118 -6.31 0.45 11.59
CA LEU A 118 -5.34 0.78 10.55
C LEU A 118 -5.28 2.31 10.32
N ASP A 119 -6.45 2.95 10.23
CA ASP A 119 -6.57 4.40 10.07
C ASP A 119 -5.91 5.16 11.24
N ALA A 120 -6.25 4.79 12.48
CA ALA A 120 -5.66 5.40 13.67
C ALA A 120 -4.13 5.21 13.73
N ALA A 121 -3.61 4.03 13.36
CA ALA A 121 -2.18 3.77 13.31
C ALA A 121 -1.47 4.61 12.23
N SER A 122 -2.11 4.77 11.07
CA SER A 122 -1.60 5.61 9.97
C SER A 122 -1.56 7.09 10.38
N GLU A 123 -2.66 7.60 10.96
CA GLU A 123 -2.73 8.99 11.42
C GLU A 123 -1.67 9.28 12.50
N ALA A 124 -1.51 8.39 13.48
CA ALA A 124 -0.50 8.52 14.52
C ALA A 124 0.92 8.57 13.91
N TYR A 125 1.22 7.70 12.95
CA TYR A 125 2.51 7.68 12.28
C TYR A 125 2.80 8.99 11.54
N TRP A 126 1.86 9.47 10.71
CA TRP A 126 2.05 10.67 9.93
C TRP A 126 2.12 11.94 10.78
N ARG A 127 1.39 11.96 11.90
CA ARG A 127 1.47 13.03 12.90
C ARG A 127 2.88 13.09 13.51
N GLU A 128 3.38 11.97 14.04
CA GLU A 128 4.73 11.89 14.61
C GLU A 128 5.82 12.22 13.57
N TRP A 129 5.67 11.74 12.34
CA TRP A 129 6.60 12.04 11.26
C TRP A 129 6.61 13.54 10.94
N SER A 130 5.45 14.18 10.83
CA SER A 130 5.32 15.61 10.57
C SER A 130 5.95 16.47 11.68
N GLU A 131 5.76 16.06 12.94
CA GLU A 131 6.37 16.73 14.10
C GLU A 131 7.90 16.61 14.08
N ARG A 132 8.45 15.41 13.82
CA ARG A 132 9.91 15.21 13.69
C ARG A 132 10.51 16.01 12.52
N SER A 133 9.85 15.98 11.36
CA SER A 133 10.30 16.70 10.16
C SER A 133 10.29 18.22 10.35
N ARG A 134 9.35 18.75 11.16
CA ARG A 134 9.34 20.17 11.56
C ARG A 134 10.41 20.50 12.60
N ALA A 135 10.77 19.55 13.46
CA ALA A 135 11.76 19.74 14.53
C ALA A 135 13.22 19.60 14.06
N ALA A 136 13.47 19.03 12.87
CA ALA A 136 14.80 18.99 12.28
C ALA A 136 15.14 20.36 11.63
N PRO A 137 16.08 21.16 12.18
CA PRO A 137 16.49 22.40 11.52
C PRO A 137 17.19 22.04 10.20
N ASN A 138 16.63 22.61 9.13
CA ASN A 138 17.16 22.62 7.77
C ASN A 138 18.67 22.90 7.81
N ASN A 139 19.49 21.90 7.44
CA ASN A 139 20.94 22.06 7.41
C ASN A 139 21.28 23.13 6.36
N SER A 140 21.76 24.26 6.86
CA SER A 140 21.85 25.54 6.17
C SER A 140 22.68 25.50 4.88
N PHE A 141 22.05 25.77 3.74
CA PHE A 141 22.74 26.44 2.63
C PHE A 141 22.88 27.92 3.02
N LYS A 142 24.03 28.32 3.56
CA LYS A 142 24.38 29.75 3.66
C LYS A 142 24.94 30.19 2.29
N PRO A 143 24.30 31.12 1.56
CA PRO A 143 24.95 31.72 0.41
C PRO A 143 26.20 32.47 0.89
N LYS A 144 27.34 32.17 0.28
CA LYS A 144 28.62 32.82 0.51
C LYS A 144 28.47 34.30 0.13
N PRO A 145 28.83 35.27 0.99
CA PRO A 145 28.74 36.68 0.62
C PRO A 145 29.73 36.96 -0.51
N LEU A 146 29.23 37.50 -1.62
CA LEU A 146 30.05 38.10 -2.67
C LEU A 146 30.80 39.27 -2.03
N ARG A 147 32.12 39.12 -1.88
CA ARG A 147 33.00 40.24 -1.55
C ARG A 147 32.96 41.22 -2.72
N GLY A 148 32.50 42.44 -2.43
CA GLY A 148 32.68 43.57 -3.33
C GLY A 148 34.12 44.02 -3.41
N SER A 149 34.46 44.45 -4.62
CA SER A 149 35.41 45.51 -4.99
C SER A 149 36.91 45.20 -4.97
N ALA A 150 37.48 45.14 -6.17
CA ALA A 150 38.37 46.18 -6.67
C ALA A 150 38.06 46.44 -8.15
#